data_AF-A0A1I8BWM0-F1
#
_entry.id   AF-A0A1I8BWM0-F1
#
_cell.length_a   1.000
_cell.length_b   1.000
_cell.length_c   1.000
_cell.angle_alpha   90.00
_cell.angle_beta   90.00
_cell.angle_gamma   90.00
#
_symmetry.space_group_name_H-M   'P 1'
#
loop_
_entity.id
_entity.type
_entity.pdbx_description
1 polymer ?
#
loop_
_entity_poly.entity_id
_entity_poly.type
_entity_poly.pdbx_seq_one_letter_code
_entity_poly.pdbx_strand_id
1 'polypeptide(L)'
;MAQYVNIKSSFEEGEEVISLPTDNNGCLLINTLNSFGFRGVDGLKFINPVTRRITGIEKDTTGTKFSPPAFGWGNEEFVVILRRQSAPVLEERVRANNGIE
;
A
#
# COMPACT_ATOMS: atom_id res chain seq x y z
N MET A 1 24.38 -2.41 -1.23
CA MET A 1 23.73 -2.42 -2.56
C MET A 1 22.32 -1.92 -2.37
N ALA A 2 21.84 -0.98 -3.19
CA ALA A 2 20.45 -0.52 -3.09
C ALA A 2 19.54 -1.68 -3.54
N GLN A 3 18.66 -2.14 -2.64
CA GLN A 3 17.64 -3.13 -2.99
C GLN A 3 16.37 -2.39 -3.41
N TYR A 4 15.68 -2.92 -4.40
CA TYR A 4 14.41 -2.38 -4.89
C TYR A 4 13.28 -3.32 -4.51
N VAL A 5 12.09 -2.77 -4.34
CA VAL A 5 10.86 -3.52 -4.04
C VAL A 5 9.75 -3.09 -4.99
N ASN A 6 9.01 -4.06 -5.50
CA ASN A 6 7.90 -3.81 -6.41
C ASN A 6 6.61 -3.60 -5.61
N ILE A 7 6.05 -2.40 -5.67
CA ILE A 7 4.84 -1.99 -4.96
C ILE A 7 3.67 -1.82 -5.92
N LYS A 8 2.49 -2.32 -5.53
CA LYS A 8 1.20 -2.15 -6.21
C LYS A 8 0.14 -1.58 -5.26
N SER A 9 -0.91 -0.97 -5.80
CA SER A 9 -2.12 -0.56 -5.07
C SER A 9 -3.06 -1.72 -4.75
N SER A 10 -3.15 -2.70 -5.65
CA SER A 10 -4.05 -3.85 -5.55
C SER A 10 -3.41 -5.14 -6.11
N PHE A 11 -4.05 -6.30 -5.84
CA PHE A 11 -3.67 -7.58 -6.46
C PHE A 11 -4.29 -7.79 -7.85
N GLU A 12 -4.96 -6.77 -8.38
CA GLU A 12 -5.65 -6.86 -9.68
C GLU A 12 -4.64 -6.92 -10.83
N GLU A 13 -4.97 -7.71 -11.85
CA GLU A 13 -4.16 -7.81 -13.07
C GLU A 13 -4.28 -6.49 -13.86
N GLY A 14 -3.13 -5.89 -14.19
CA GLY A 14 -3.05 -4.61 -14.90
C GLY A 14 -2.72 -3.40 -14.01
N GLU A 15 -2.63 -3.59 -12.69
CA GLU A 15 -2.19 -2.52 -11.78
C GLU A 15 -0.73 -2.15 -12.00
N GLU A 16 -0.44 -0.85 -11.91
CA GLU A 16 0.91 -0.34 -12.07
C GLU A 16 1.83 -0.83 -10.95
N VAL A 17 2.91 -1.52 -11.36
CA VAL A 17 3.98 -1.96 -10.47
C VAL A 17 5.04 -0.88 -10.43
N ILE A 18 5.27 -0.32 -9.24
CA ILE A 18 6.25 0.74 -9.02
C ILE A 18 7.43 0.18 -8.22
N SER A 19 8.62 0.24 -8.78
CA SER A 19 9.84 -0.18 -8.10
C SER A 19 10.37 0.94 -7.20
N LEU A 20 10.34 0.72 -5.87
CA LEU A 20 10.80 1.68 -4.88
C LEU A 20 12.18 1.29 -4.32
N PRO A 21 13.08 2.27 -4.11
CA PRO A 21 14.35 2.01 -3.44
C PRO A 21 14.15 1.78 -1.94
N THR A 22 14.93 0.86 -1.39
CA THR A 22 15.03 0.61 0.05
C THR A 22 16.21 1.36 0.68
N ASP A 23 16.15 1.53 2.00
CA ASP A 23 17.26 2.09 2.79
C ASP A 23 18.51 1.19 2.76
N ASN A 24 19.65 1.70 3.23
CA ASN A 24 20.90 0.94 3.39
C ASN A 24 20.75 -0.34 4.23
N ASN A 25 19.76 -0.40 5.13
CA ASN A 25 19.43 -1.59 5.91
C ASN A 25 18.51 -2.59 5.17
N GLY A 26 18.12 -2.29 3.93
CA GLY A 26 17.14 -3.07 3.17
C GLY A 26 15.70 -2.87 3.64
N CYS A 27 15.41 -1.86 4.47
CA CYS A 27 14.06 -1.54 4.90
C CYS A 27 13.37 -0.59 3.91
N LEU A 28 12.08 -0.79 3.65
CA LEU A 28 11.30 0.16 2.86
C LEU A 28 10.78 1.28 3.78
N LEU A 29 11.15 2.52 3.50
CA LEU A 29 10.70 3.67 4.30
C LEU A 29 9.29 4.11 3.88
N ILE A 30 8.45 4.43 4.87
CA ILE A 30 7.14 5.04 4.61
C ILE A 30 7.28 6.41 3.95
N ASN A 31 8.37 7.12 4.24
CA ASN A 31 8.66 8.39 3.57
C ASN A 31 8.83 8.20 2.06
N THR A 32 9.50 7.13 1.62
CA THR A 32 9.61 6.77 0.21
C THR A 32 8.24 6.50 -0.39
N LEU A 33 7.41 5.68 0.25
CA LEU A 33 6.05 5.40 -0.21
C LEU A 33 5.20 6.68 -0.36
N ASN A 34 5.22 7.56 0.64
CA ASN A 34 4.51 8.85 0.58
C ASN A 34 5.01 9.73 -0.56
N SER A 35 6.32 9.74 -0.83
CA SER A 35 6.92 10.53 -1.91
C SER A 35 6.47 10.07 -3.30
N PHE A 36 6.12 8.79 -3.45
CA PHE A 36 5.60 8.21 -4.69
C PHE A 36 4.08 8.24 -4.79
N GLY A 37 3.38 8.90 -3.86
CA GLY A 37 1.93 9.09 -3.89
C GLY A 37 1.12 8.13 -3.01
N PHE A 38 1.77 7.14 -2.40
CA PHE A 38 1.11 6.23 -1.45
C PHE A 38 0.98 6.90 -0.08
N ARG A 39 -0.05 7.72 0.10
CA ARG A 39 -0.35 8.39 1.37
C ARG A 39 -1.26 7.57 2.26
N GLY A 40 -0.96 7.53 3.55
CA GLY A 40 -1.78 6.81 4.54
C GLY A 40 -1.56 5.30 4.56
N VAL A 41 -0.34 4.86 4.21
CA VAL A 41 0.06 3.46 4.32
C VAL A 41 -0.03 2.98 5.77
N ASP A 42 -0.70 1.85 5.97
CA ASP A 42 -0.89 1.18 7.25
C ASP A 42 -0.14 -0.16 7.30
N GLY A 43 -0.07 -0.86 6.18
CA GLY A 43 0.67 -2.11 6.07
C GLY A 43 1.06 -2.42 4.63
N LEU A 44 1.76 -3.54 4.44
CA LEU A 44 1.97 -4.16 3.14
C LEU A 44 1.43 -5.58 3.18
N LYS A 45 1.04 -6.12 2.04
CA LYS A 45 0.66 -7.52 1.88
C LYS A 45 1.28 -8.09 0.62
N PHE A 46 1.67 -9.35 0.64
CA PHE A 46 2.20 -10.05 -0.53
C PHE A 46 1.68 -11.48 -0.54
N ILE A 47 1.70 -12.12 -1.70
CA ILE A 47 1.43 -13.56 -1.79
C ILE A 47 2.76 -14.26 -1.66
N ASN A 48 2.93 -15.04 -0.60
CA ASN A 48 4.16 -15.79 -0.41
C ASN A 48 4.28 -16.85 -1.52
N PRO A 49 5.37 -16.87 -2.31
CA PRO A 49 5.51 -17.78 -3.45
C PRO A 49 5.61 -19.24 -3.00
N VAL A 50 6.12 -19.48 -1.79
CA VAL A 50 6.33 -20.82 -1.23
C VAL A 50 5.02 -21.39 -0.70
N THR A 51 4.29 -20.62 0.12
CA THR A 51 3.08 -21.09 0.79
C THR A 51 1.79 -20.76 0.04
N ARG A 52 1.87 -19.92 -1.00
CA ARG A 52 0.73 -19.38 -1.77
C ARG A 52 -0.32 -18.68 -0.90
N ARG A 53 0.08 -18.17 0.27
CA ARG A 53 -0.80 -17.45 1.20
C ARG A 53 -0.50 -15.96 1.22
N ILE A 54 -1.56 -15.16 1.38
CA ILE A 54 -1.44 -13.72 1.60
C ILE A 54 -0.80 -13.51 2.99
N THR A 55 0.35 -12.85 2.99
CA THR A 55 1.12 -12.54 4.20
C THR A 55 1.20 -11.03 4.35
N GLY A 56 0.87 -10.53 5.52
CA GLY A 56 1.00 -9.12 5.87
C GLY A 56 2.41 -8.80 6.39
N ILE A 57 2.92 -7.63 6.05
CA ILE A 57 4.10 -7.03 6.67
C ILE A 57 3.62 -5.80 7.43
N GLU A 58 3.84 -5.84 8.73
CA GLU A 58 3.53 -4.73 9.62
C GLU A 58 4.69 -3.73 9.66
N LYS A 59 4.39 -2.52 10.08
CA LYS A 59 5.41 -1.50 10.31
C LYS A 59 6.32 -1.93 11.44
N ASP A 60 7.55 -1.44 11.39
CA ASP A 60 8.47 -1.46 12.53
C ASP A 60 7.84 -0.79 13.76
N THR A 61 8.36 -1.06 14.96
CA THR A 61 7.89 -0.47 16.24
C THR A 61 7.84 1.06 16.20
N THR A 62 8.70 1.69 15.40
CA THR A 62 8.71 3.16 15.21
C THR A 62 7.63 3.66 14.25
N GLY A 63 6.99 2.78 13.48
CA GLY A 63 5.94 3.13 12.52
C GLY A 63 6.45 3.85 11.26
N THR A 64 7.76 3.87 11.01
CA THR A 64 8.38 4.68 9.94
C THR A 64 8.88 3.86 8.75
N LYS A 65 8.99 2.54 8.89
CA LYS A 65 9.58 1.64 7.91
C LYS A 65 8.96 0.24 7.95
N PHE A 66 9.17 -0.51 6.87
CA PHE A 66 8.84 -1.92 6.74
C PHE A 66 10.11 -2.74 6.60
N SER A 67 10.17 -3.85 7.33
CA SER A 67 11.28 -4.80 7.26
C SER A 67 11.07 -5.78 6.11
N PRO A 68 12.14 -6.20 5.42
CA PRO A 68 12.05 -7.23 4.40
C PRO A 68 11.60 -8.56 5.04
N PRO A 69 10.85 -9.39 4.31
CA PRO A 69 10.58 -10.76 4.76
C PRO A 69 11.87 -11.58 4.77
N ALA A 70 11.85 -12.78 5.35
CA ALA A 70 13.04 -13.62 5.54
C ALA A 70 13.80 -13.97 4.24
N PHE A 71 13.12 -13.89 3.09
CA PHE A 71 13.68 -14.11 1.75
C PHE A 71 14.09 -12.81 1.02
N GLY A 72 13.95 -11.65 1.66
CA GLY A 72 14.19 -10.33 1.07
C GLY A 72 13.00 -9.81 0.25
N TRP A 73 13.11 -8.61 -0.32
CA TRP A 73 12.07 -8.08 -1.23
C TRP A 73 12.01 -8.87 -2.55
N GLY A 74 13.16 -9.35 -3.03
CA GLY A 74 13.25 -10.17 -4.23
C GLY A 74 12.68 -9.47 -5.47
N ASN A 75 12.03 -10.25 -6.35
CA ASN A 75 11.21 -9.75 -7.46
C ASN A 75 9.71 -9.90 -7.14
N GLU A 76 9.38 -10.08 -5.87
CA GLU A 76 7.99 -10.29 -5.45
C GLU A 76 7.22 -8.97 -5.47
N GLU A 77 5.91 -9.08 -5.65
CA GLU A 77 5.03 -7.93 -5.75
C GLU A 77 4.29 -7.73 -4.43
N PHE A 78 4.45 -6.54 -3.85
CA PHE A 78 3.85 -6.16 -2.58
C PHE A 78 2.74 -5.16 -2.81
N VAL A 79 1.58 -5.43 -2.25
CA VAL A 79 0.44 -4.54 -2.31
C VAL A 79 0.41 -3.67 -1.06
N VAL A 80 0.33 -2.36 -1.26
CA VAL A 80 0.22 -1.41 -0.16
C VAL A 80 -1.19 -1.44 0.44
N ILE A 81 -1.26 -1.50 1.76
CA ILE A 81 -2.52 -1.37 2.50
C ILE A 81 -2.61 0.08 2.91
N LEU A 82 -3.37 0.86 2.15
CA LEU A 82 -3.75 2.20 2.55
C LEU A 82 -4.93 2.09 3.51
N ARG A 83 -4.93 2.86 4.59
CA ARG A 83 -6.17 3.13 5.32
C ARG A 83 -7.09 3.79 4.32
N ARG A 84 -8.17 3.10 3.94
CA ARG A 84 -9.28 3.72 3.23
C ARG A 84 -9.75 4.85 4.16
N GLN A 85 -9.35 6.09 3.85
CA GLN A 85 -10.07 7.23 4.38
C GLN A 85 -11.47 7.01 3.83
N SER A 86 -12.39 6.57 4.69
CA SER A 86 -13.80 6.70 4.37
C SER A 86 -13.94 8.13 3.89
N ALA A 87 -14.23 8.32 2.60
CA ALA A 87 -14.68 9.61 2.14
C ALA A 87 -15.74 10.01 3.16
N PRO A 88 -15.68 11.21 3.78
CA PRO A 88 -16.86 11.70 4.45
C PRO A 88 -17.95 11.54 3.40
N VAL A 89 -18.98 10.76 3.73
CA VAL A 89 -20.22 10.75 2.95
C VAL A 89 -20.64 12.22 2.98
N LEU A 90 -20.23 12.97 1.96
CA LEU A 90 -20.96 14.13 1.51
C LEU A 90 -22.22 13.50 0.95
N GLU A 91 -23.17 13.27 1.86
CA GLU A 91 -24.53 12.94 1.53
C GLU A 91 -24.97 14.01 0.54
N GLU A 92 -25.00 13.60 -0.72
CA GLU A 92 -25.21 14.48 -1.85
C GLU A 92 -26.64 15.03 -1.72
N ARG A 93 -26.71 16.34 -1.50
CA ARG A 93 -27.92 17.17 -1.62
C ARG A 93 -28.62 16.90 -2.95
N VAL A 94 -29.61 16.02 -3.01
CA VAL A 94 -30.60 15.92 -4.11
C VAL A 94 -31.62 14.82 -3.71
N ARG A 95 -32.95 14.97 -3.64
CA ARG A 95 -33.97 15.81 -4.31
C ARG A 95 -35.25 15.68 -3.44
N ALA A 96 -36.08 16.71 -3.29
CA ALA A 96 -37.23 16.83 -4.18
C ALA A 96 -37.75 18.28 -4.22
N ASN A 97 -37.71 18.86 -5.42
CA ASN A 97 -38.65 19.90 -5.83
C ASN A 97 -39.90 19.19 -6.37
N ASN A 98 -41.11 19.54 -5.91
CA ASN A 98 -42.24 19.98 -6.77
C ASN A 98 -43.61 20.02 -6.07
N GLY A 99 -44.39 21.06 -6.43
CA GLY A 99 -45.85 21.20 -6.27
C GLY A 99 -46.21 22.27 -5.24
N ILE A 100 -46.44 23.54 -5.59
CA ILE A 100 -47.67 24.07 -6.25
C ILE A 100 -48.93 23.49 -5.61
N GLU A 101 -49.50 24.23 -4.64
CA GLU A 101 -50.84 24.85 -4.68
C GLU A 101 -51.03 25.75 -3.44
#